data_AF-A0A8D1WVR6-F1
#
_entry.id   AF-A0A8D1WVR6-F1
#
_cell.length_a   1.000
_cell.length_b   1.000
_cell.length_c   1.000
_cell.angle_alpha   90.00
_cell.angle_beta   90.00
_cell.angle_gamma   90.00
#
_symmetry.space_group_name_H-M   'P 1'
#
loop_
_entity.id
_entity.type
_entity.pdbx_description
1 polymer ?
#
loop_
_entity_poly.entity_id
_entity_poly.type
_entity_poly.pdbx_seq_one_letter_code
_entity_poly.pdbx_strand_id
1 'polypeptide(L)'
;MARAARLLPALAALLAAAATGDARPSKIAVVGAGVGGSAVAHFLQQHFGPRVQIDVFEKGTVGGRLATISVNKQHYESGAASLHSLSLHMQDFVKQLGLRHRREVGGRSAIFNGESLVLEETDWYLLNLFRLWWHYGISFLRLQLWVEEVMEKFMRIYKYQAHGYAFSGVEELLYSLGEAAFINMSRRSVAESLLRVGVSQRFIDDVVSAVLRASYGQSAAMPAFAGAMSLAGAQGSLWSVEGGNKLVCSGLLKLTKANVIHATVTSVTLQQTDGKPLYQVWYENEAGVGSDYYDIVVIATPLHPDSGSSITFGGFDPPIAVAQGPFQPTVVSLVHGYLNSSYFGFPDPKLFPFATILTTDFPSFFLALDNLCPVNVSASFRRRQPQEAAVWRVRSPQPLLRSQLKTLFRSYYSVQTAEWQAHPVHSPHGPLPRFMLHDQLFHLNALEWAASSVEVTAVAAKNVALLAFNRWYQDLDKIDQKDLMHKVKTEL
;
A
#
# COMPACT_ATOMS: atom_id res chain seq x y z
N MET A 1 -17.17 23.93 -21.04
CA MET A 1 -16.95 24.86 -19.91
C MET A 1 -16.24 24.25 -18.69
N ALA A 2 -16.14 22.91 -18.54
CA ALA A 2 -15.50 22.27 -17.38
C ALA A 2 -13.95 22.30 -17.32
N ARG A 3 -13.25 22.64 -18.42
CA ARG A 3 -11.77 22.80 -18.41
C ARG A 3 -11.30 24.12 -17.81
N ALA A 4 -12.12 25.17 -17.88
CA ALA A 4 -11.76 26.49 -17.34
C ALA A 4 -11.79 26.53 -15.80
N ALA A 5 -12.67 25.75 -15.17
CA ALA A 5 -12.84 25.73 -13.71
C ALA A 5 -11.66 25.09 -12.95
N ARG A 6 -10.88 24.19 -13.58
CA ARG A 6 -9.66 23.61 -12.97
C ARG A 6 -8.42 24.48 -13.16
N LEU A 7 -8.44 25.39 -14.14
CA LEU A 7 -7.34 26.32 -14.41
C LEU A 7 -7.35 27.49 -13.44
N LEU A 8 -8.53 27.97 -13.03
CA LEU A 8 -8.70 29.11 -12.13
C LEU A 8 -7.99 28.99 -10.77
N PRO A 9 -8.09 27.89 -10.00
CA PRO A 9 -7.38 27.78 -8.72
C PRO A 9 -5.86 27.60 -8.91
N ALA A 10 -5.43 26.90 -9.96
CA ALA A 10 -4.00 26.78 -10.29
C ALA A 10 -3.40 28.11 -10.76
N LEU A 11 -4.17 28.91 -11.51
CA LEU A 11 -3.77 30.26 -11.95
C LEU A 11 -3.76 31.25 -10.79
N ALA A 12 -4.73 31.15 -9.86
CA ALA A 12 -4.76 31.97 -8.65
C ALA A 12 -3.59 31.65 -7.70
N ALA A 13 -3.23 30.36 -7.55
CA ALA A 13 -2.02 29.95 -6.81
C ALA A 13 -0.73 30.42 -7.51
N LEU A 14 -0.67 30.36 -8.85
CA LEU A 14 0.46 30.90 -9.63
C LEU A 14 0.59 32.42 -9.54
N LEU A 15 -0.53 33.15 -9.48
CA LEU A 15 -0.56 34.61 -9.35
C LEU A 15 -0.26 35.07 -7.92
N ALA A 16 -0.70 34.31 -6.91
CA ALA A 16 -0.31 34.53 -5.51
C ALA A 16 1.19 34.28 -5.30
N ALA A 17 1.75 33.21 -5.90
CA ALA A 17 3.18 32.92 -5.89
C ALA A 17 4.04 33.90 -6.71
N ALA A 18 3.42 34.72 -7.57
CA ALA A 18 4.10 35.81 -8.26
C ALA A 18 4.04 37.14 -7.48
N ALA A 19 3.11 37.25 -6.51
CA ALA A 19 2.90 38.46 -5.70
C ALA A 19 3.73 38.46 -4.41
N THR A 20 4.12 37.28 -3.90
CA THR A 20 5.16 37.14 -2.88
C THR A 20 6.47 36.81 -3.57
N GLY A 21 7.55 37.56 -3.32
CA GLY A 21 8.87 37.35 -3.93
C GLY A 21 9.57 36.05 -3.50
N ASP A 22 8.84 34.96 -3.28
CA ASP A 22 9.34 33.71 -2.73
C ASP A 22 9.57 32.70 -3.86
N ALA A 23 10.84 32.57 -4.27
CA ALA A 23 11.23 31.72 -5.38
C ALA A 23 10.80 30.26 -5.14
N ARG A 24 10.42 29.56 -6.22
CA ARG A 24 10.14 28.12 -6.20
C ARG A 24 11.35 27.35 -5.65
N PRO A 25 11.16 26.16 -5.05
CA PRO A 25 12.29 25.32 -4.70
C PRO A 25 13.06 25.00 -5.99
N SER A 26 14.38 25.10 -5.91
CA SER A 26 15.26 24.79 -7.02
C SER A 26 15.37 23.28 -7.21
N LYS A 27 15.56 22.55 -6.10
CA LYS A 27 15.85 21.12 -6.12
C LYS A 27 15.18 20.35 -4.99
N ILE A 28 14.55 19.23 -5.33
CA ILE A 28 13.86 18.34 -4.39
C ILE A 28 14.44 16.92 -4.50
N ALA A 29 14.77 16.32 -3.35
CA ALA A 29 15.17 14.91 -3.27
C ALA A 29 13.98 14.04 -2.86
N VAL A 30 13.79 12.92 -3.53
CA VAL A 30 12.90 11.83 -3.11
C VAL A 30 13.72 10.57 -2.93
N VAL A 31 13.67 9.96 -1.74
CA VAL A 31 14.44 8.75 -1.41
C VAL A 31 13.54 7.52 -1.50
N GLY A 32 13.75 6.71 -2.53
CA GLY A 32 12.99 5.52 -2.89
C GLY A 32 12.09 5.75 -4.12
N ALA A 33 12.11 4.85 -5.09
CA ALA A 33 11.31 4.87 -6.32
C ALA A 33 10.19 3.82 -6.34
N GLY A 34 9.66 3.48 -5.16
CA GLY A 34 8.42 2.71 -5.02
C GLY A 34 7.17 3.51 -5.41
N VAL A 35 5.98 2.97 -5.14
CA VAL A 35 4.71 3.67 -5.43
C VAL A 35 4.62 5.03 -4.72
N GLY A 36 5.05 5.13 -3.45
CA GLY A 36 5.04 6.39 -2.71
C GLY A 36 5.99 7.43 -3.30
N GLY A 37 7.23 7.04 -3.58
CA GLY A 37 8.25 7.94 -4.12
C GLY A 37 7.93 8.43 -5.53
N SER A 38 7.46 7.53 -6.41
CA SER A 38 7.04 7.91 -7.76
C SER A 38 5.77 8.78 -7.75
N ALA A 39 4.79 8.49 -6.87
CA ALA A 39 3.60 9.31 -6.71
C ALA A 39 3.91 10.70 -6.13
N VAL A 40 4.78 10.81 -5.11
CA VAL A 40 5.12 12.11 -4.51
C VAL A 40 5.91 12.96 -5.49
N ALA A 41 6.85 12.38 -6.24
CA ALA A 41 7.54 13.07 -7.33
C ALA A 41 6.53 13.63 -8.36
N HIS A 42 5.50 12.84 -8.70
CA HIS A 42 4.42 13.28 -9.57
C HIS A 42 3.61 14.44 -9.01
N PHE A 43 3.15 14.34 -7.77
CA PHE A 43 2.36 15.39 -7.17
C PHE A 43 3.16 16.67 -6.88
N LEU A 44 4.44 16.56 -6.51
CA LEU A 44 5.34 17.69 -6.36
C LEU A 44 5.53 18.43 -7.69
N GLN A 45 5.75 17.71 -8.78
CA GLN A 45 5.85 18.31 -10.12
C GLN A 45 4.55 19.02 -10.53
N GLN A 46 3.38 18.44 -10.23
CA GLN A 46 2.09 19.07 -10.52
C GLN A 46 1.92 20.41 -9.77
N HIS A 47 2.38 20.49 -8.53
CA HIS A 47 2.19 21.66 -7.67
C HIS A 47 3.24 22.76 -7.90
N PHE A 48 4.53 22.40 -7.97
CA PHE A 48 5.63 23.35 -8.20
C PHE A 48 5.86 23.68 -9.68
N GLY A 49 5.27 22.89 -10.58
CA GLY A 49 5.38 23.03 -12.02
C GLY A 49 6.64 22.37 -12.61
N PRO A 50 6.76 22.32 -13.94
CA PRO A 50 7.78 21.51 -14.64
C PRO A 50 9.22 22.04 -14.54
N ARG A 51 9.44 23.18 -13.87
CA ARG A 51 10.78 23.80 -13.72
C ARG A 51 11.53 23.33 -12.48
N VAL A 52 10.83 22.70 -11.52
CA VAL A 52 11.50 22.15 -10.33
C VAL A 52 12.31 20.92 -10.72
N GLN A 53 13.56 20.85 -10.28
CA GLN A 53 14.35 19.63 -10.44
C GLN A 53 14.00 18.64 -9.34
N ILE A 54 13.63 17.42 -9.74
CA ILE A 54 13.33 16.32 -8.80
C ILE A 54 14.32 15.19 -9.06
N ASP A 55 15.18 14.95 -8.09
CA ASP A 55 16.09 13.82 -8.08
C ASP A 55 15.48 12.70 -7.22
N VAL A 56 15.39 11.50 -7.77
CA VAL A 56 14.82 10.33 -7.10
C VAL A 56 15.91 9.28 -6.92
N PHE A 57 16.30 9.05 -5.67
CA PHE A 57 17.32 8.06 -5.33
C PHE A 57 16.69 6.67 -5.18
N GLU A 58 17.19 5.69 -5.92
CA GLU A 58 16.73 4.30 -5.83
C GLU A 58 17.91 3.33 -5.77
N LYS A 59 17.94 2.46 -4.76
CA LYS A 59 19.04 1.50 -4.58
C LYS A 59 18.93 0.24 -5.44
N GLY A 60 17.72 -0.08 -5.89
CA GLY A 60 17.44 -1.27 -6.68
C GLY A 60 16.55 -0.96 -7.89
N THR A 61 15.50 -1.75 -8.07
CA THR A 61 14.60 -1.59 -9.22
C THR A 61 13.42 -0.68 -8.87
N VAL A 62 13.15 0.29 -9.74
CA VAL A 62 11.95 1.13 -9.69
C VAL A 62 10.69 0.26 -9.58
N GLY A 63 9.84 0.60 -8.61
CA GLY A 63 8.65 -0.19 -8.26
C GLY A 63 8.63 -0.62 -6.79
N GLY A 64 9.81 -0.84 -6.18
CA GLY A 64 9.90 -1.29 -4.79
C GLY A 64 9.12 -2.58 -4.57
N ARG A 65 8.14 -2.57 -3.64
CA ARG A 65 7.22 -3.70 -3.37
C ARG A 65 6.26 -4.02 -4.52
N LEU A 66 6.13 -3.15 -5.54
CA LEU A 66 5.47 -3.52 -6.80
C LEU A 66 6.52 -4.17 -7.70
N ALA A 67 6.62 -5.50 -7.59
CA ALA A 67 7.66 -6.28 -8.25
C ALA A 67 7.08 -7.53 -8.92
N THR A 68 7.79 -7.98 -9.94
CA THR A 68 7.44 -9.16 -10.72
C THR A 68 8.60 -10.13 -10.80
N ILE A 69 8.33 -11.43 -10.70
CA ILE A 69 9.34 -12.49 -10.90
C ILE A 69 9.07 -13.18 -12.24
N SER A 70 10.14 -13.49 -12.97
CA SER A 70 10.07 -14.31 -14.18
C SER A 70 10.06 -15.79 -13.83
N VAL A 71 9.04 -16.51 -14.29
CA VAL A 71 8.91 -17.97 -14.18
C VAL A 71 8.50 -18.50 -15.55
N ASN A 72 9.25 -19.45 -16.10
CA ASN A 72 8.97 -20.05 -17.41
C ASN A 72 8.72 -19.01 -18.54
N LYS A 73 9.59 -17.99 -18.63
CA LYS A 73 9.51 -16.88 -19.61
C LYS A 73 8.26 -15.98 -19.50
N GLN A 74 7.48 -16.12 -18.44
CA GLN A 74 6.37 -15.23 -18.12
C GLN A 74 6.64 -14.49 -16.81
N HIS A 75 6.07 -13.29 -16.66
CA HIS A 75 6.20 -12.51 -15.44
C HIS A 75 4.94 -12.60 -14.59
N TYR A 76 5.14 -12.69 -13.27
CA TYR A 76 4.07 -12.81 -12.28
C TYR A 76 4.29 -11.81 -11.15
N GLU A 77 3.21 -11.27 -10.60
CA GLU A 77 3.28 -10.36 -9.44
C GLU A 77 3.79 -11.11 -8.20
N SER A 78 4.88 -10.61 -7.62
CA SER A 78 5.45 -11.13 -6.38
C SER A 78 5.12 -10.26 -5.16
N GLY A 79 4.66 -9.03 -5.37
CA GLY A 79 4.23 -8.11 -4.31
C GLY A 79 2.72 -7.87 -4.30
N ALA A 80 2.30 -6.61 -4.27
CA ALA A 80 0.88 -6.27 -4.32
C ALA A 80 0.27 -6.63 -5.69
N ALA A 81 -0.46 -7.74 -5.72
CA ALA A 81 -0.93 -8.41 -6.94
C ALA A 81 -2.24 -7.86 -7.51
N SER A 82 -3.02 -7.20 -6.66
CA SER A 82 -4.37 -6.72 -6.94
C SER A 82 -4.58 -5.35 -6.30
N LEU A 83 -5.32 -4.50 -7.00
CA LEU A 83 -5.68 -3.16 -6.61
C LEU A 83 -7.21 -3.08 -6.50
N HIS A 84 -7.72 -2.31 -5.55
CA HIS A 84 -9.16 -2.22 -5.32
C HIS A 84 -9.80 -1.14 -6.21
N SER A 85 -11.10 -1.25 -6.47
CA SER A 85 -11.86 -0.24 -7.23
C SER A 85 -11.94 1.13 -6.55
N LEU A 86 -11.75 1.20 -5.23
CA LEU A 86 -11.68 2.46 -4.48
C LEU A 86 -10.26 3.04 -4.41
N SER A 87 -9.29 2.45 -5.12
CA SER A 87 -7.94 2.99 -5.27
C SER A 87 -7.91 4.12 -6.31
N LEU A 88 -8.44 5.30 -5.94
CA LEU A 88 -8.71 6.38 -6.88
C LEU A 88 -7.43 7.02 -7.46
N HIS A 89 -6.38 7.20 -6.65
CA HIS A 89 -5.11 7.70 -7.18
C HIS A 89 -4.49 6.71 -8.17
N MET A 90 -4.51 5.41 -7.84
CA MET A 90 -4.00 4.38 -8.75
C MET A 90 -4.79 4.32 -10.07
N GLN A 91 -6.12 4.46 -10.02
CA GLN A 91 -6.95 4.55 -11.24
C GLN A 91 -6.60 5.78 -12.08
N ASP A 92 -6.44 6.93 -11.43
CA ASP A 92 -6.07 8.15 -12.14
C ASP A 92 -4.68 8.04 -12.76
N PHE A 93 -3.69 7.46 -12.07
CA PHE A 93 -2.36 7.21 -12.62
C PHE A 93 -2.40 6.30 -13.84
N VAL A 94 -3.11 5.17 -13.78
CA VAL A 94 -3.26 4.24 -14.92
C VAL A 94 -3.87 4.97 -16.11
N LYS A 95 -4.92 5.77 -15.87
CA LYS A 95 -5.58 6.56 -16.91
C LYS A 95 -4.63 7.61 -17.52
N GLN A 96 -3.92 8.37 -16.70
CA GLN A 96 -2.97 9.39 -17.16
C GLN A 96 -1.83 8.80 -17.98
N LEU A 97 -1.35 7.62 -17.59
CA LEU A 97 -0.24 6.93 -18.25
C LEU A 97 -0.69 6.13 -19.49
N GLY A 98 -2.00 6.06 -19.77
CA GLY A 98 -2.53 5.25 -20.88
C GLY A 98 -2.32 3.75 -20.69
N LEU A 99 -2.17 3.29 -19.44
CA LEU A 99 -2.02 1.88 -19.10
C LEU A 99 -3.37 1.17 -19.18
N ARG A 100 -3.35 -0.16 -19.35
CA ARG A 100 -4.55 -0.98 -19.47
C ARG A 100 -4.73 -1.85 -18.24
N HIS A 101 -5.99 -2.13 -17.91
CA HIS A 101 -6.31 -3.14 -16.92
C HIS A 101 -6.02 -4.51 -17.50
N ARG A 102 -5.26 -5.33 -16.77
CA ARG A 102 -5.06 -6.74 -17.09
C ARG A 102 -6.43 -7.41 -17.09
N ARG A 103 -6.65 -8.26 -18.08
CA ARG A 103 -7.86 -9.09 -18.15
C ARG A 103 -8.03 -9.92 -16.88
N GLU A 104 -9.21 -9.85 -16.29
CA GLU A 104 -9.59 -10.68 -15.15
C GLU A 104 -9.78 -12.13 -15.58
N VAL A 105 -9.35 -13.03 -14.69
CA VAL A 105 -9.58 -14.47 -14.82
C VAL A 105 -10.24 -14.89 -13.52
N GLY A 106 -11.53 -15.22 -13.59
CA GLY A 106 -12.32 -15.66 -12.44
C GLY A 106 -11.76 -16.93 -11.82
N GLY A 107 -11.93 -17.09 -10.51
CA GLY A 107 -11.54 -18.29 -9.77
C GLY A 107 -12.08 -18.26 -8.36
N ARG A 108 -12.39 -19.44 -7.85
CA ARG A 108 -13.04 -19.62 -6.55
C ARG A 108 -12.01 -19.58 -5.42
N SER A 109 -12.45 -19.11 -4.28
CA SER A 109 -11.66 -19.09 -3.05
C SER A 109 -12.18 -20.12 -2.04
N ALA A 110 -11.29 -20.58 -1.17
CA ALA A 110 -11.67 -21.38 -0.01
C ALA A 110 -10.86 -20.96 1.21
N ILE A 111 -11.41 -21.24 2.39
CA ILE A 111 -10.72 -21.05 3.67
C ILE A 111 -10.44 -22.43 4.26
N PHE A 112 -9.16 -22.67 4.58
CA PHE A 112 -8.65 -23.92 5.12
C PHE A 112 -8.18 -23.72 6.56
N ASN A 113 -8.57 -24.61 7.46
CA ASN A 113 -8.17 -24.54 8.87
C ASN A 113 -7.03 -25.51 9.26
N GLY A 114 -6.40 -26.17 8.29
CA GLY A 114 -5.38 -27.20 8.53
C GLY A 114 -5.89 -28.63 8.42
N GLU A 115 -7.20 -28.84 8.60
CA GLU A 115 -7.83 -30.16 8.54
C GLU A 115 -8.87 -30.25 7.42
N SER A 116 -9.72 -29.22 7.29
CA SER A 116 -10.81 -29.18 6.32
C SER A 116 -11.06 -27.76 5.81
N LEU A 117 -11.83 -27.65 4.73
CA LEU A 117 -12.30 -26.36 4.23
C LEU A 117 -13.51 -25.91 5.04
N VAL A 118 -13.37 -24.79 5.74
CA VAL A 118 -14.45 -24.22 6.57
C VAL A 118 -15.43 -23.40 5.74
N LEU A 119 -14.95 -22.82 4.64
CA LEU A 119 -15.76 -22.06 3.70
C LEU A 119 -15.27 -22.29 2.28
N GLU A 120 -16.21 -22.55 1.37
CA GLU A 120 -15.95 -22.78 -0.05
C GLU A 120 -16.82 -21.85 -0.88
N GLU A 121 -16.18 -21.05 -1.74
CA GLU A 121 -16.85 -20.21 -2.71
C GLU A 121 -17.36 -21.05 -3.89
N THR A 122 -18.60 -20.81 -4.29
CA THR A 122 -19.23 -21.41 -5.46
C THR A 122 -19.51 -20.35 -6.53
N ASP A 123 -19.84 -20.78 -7.75
CA ASP A 123 -20.23 -19.86 -8.83
C ASP A 123 -21.61 -19.21 -8.59
N TRP A 124 -22.35 -19.67 -7.57
CA TRP A 124 -23.71 -19.22 -7.27
C TRP A 124 -23.70 -18.21 -6.11
N TYR A 125 -23.76 -16.93 -6.45
CA TYR A 125 -23.74 -15.83 -5.47
C TYR A 125 -24.76 -16.01 -4.33
N LEU A 126 -26.01 -16.36 -4.65
CA LEU A 126 -27.07 -16.58 -3.66
C LEU A 126 -26.78 -17.76 -2.73
N LEU A 127 -26.14 -18.82 -3.24
CA LEU A 127 -25.75 -19.97 -2.44
C LEU A 127 -24.64 -19.60 -1.45
N ASN A 128 -23.65 -18.82 -1.90
CA ASN A 128 -22.60 -18.30 -1.02
C ASN A 128 -23.20 -17.45 0.10
N LEU A 129 -24.12 -16.54 -0.23
CA LEU A 129 -24.82 -15.71 0.75
C LEU A 129 -25.65 -16.54 1.73
N PHE A 130 -26.38 -17.53 1.24
CA PHE A 130 -27.14 -18.45 2.09
C PHE A 130 -26.24 -19.25 3.03
N ARG A 131 -25.11 -19.78 2.55
CA ARG A 131 -24.13 -20.51 3.38
C ARG A 131 -23.56 -19.63 4.48
N LEU A 132 -23.20 -18.39 4.14
CA LEU A 132 -22.72 -17.40 5.10
C LEU A 132 -23.78 -17.09 6.15
N TRP A 133 -25.02 -16.86 5.74
CA TRP A 133 -26.13 -16.58 6.65
C TRP A 133 -26.46 -17.79 7.55
N TRP A 134 -26.46 -19.00 7.00
CA TRP A 134 -26.74 -20.22 7.76
C TRP A 134 -25.67 -20.50 8.84
N HIS A 135 -24.38 -20.32 8.50
CA HIS A 135 -23.29 -20.63 9.42
C HIS A 135 -22.97 -19.49 10.40
N TYR A 136 -23.18 -18.24 9.98
CA TYR A 136 -22.69 -17.06 10.70
C TYR A 136 -23.78 -16.01 11.00
N GLY A 137 -25.04 -16.28 10.63
CA GLY A 137 -26.16 -15.36 10.78
C GLY A 137 -25.94 -14.07 10.01
N ILE A 138 -26.32 -12.95 10.62
CA ILE A 138 -26.15 -11.61 10.03
C ILE A 138 -24.74 -11.00 10.22
N SER A 139 -23.76 -11.80 10.66
CA SER A 139 -22.38 -11.32 10.92
C SER A 139 -21.72 -10.76 9.66
N PHE A 140 -21.96 -11.38 8.50
CA PHE A 140 -21.47 -10.88 7.21
C PHE A 140 -22.02 -9.48 6.89
N LEU A 141 -23.33 -9.26 7.07
CA LEU A 141 -23.95 -7.95 6.84
C LEU A 141 -23.44 -6.89 7.82
N ARG A 142 -23.28 -7.25 9.11
CA ARG A 142 -22.70 -6.36 10.13
C ARG A 142 -21.27 -5.96 9.78
N LEU A 143 -20.46 -6.91 9.28
CA LEU A 143 -19.12 -6.63 8.79
C LEU A 143 -19.17 -5.66 7.59
N GLN A 144 -20.02 -5.91 6.60
CA GLN A 144 -20.14 -5.03 5.42
C GLN A 144 -20.50 -3.60 5.82
N LEU A 145 -21.54 -3.42 6.64
CA LEU A 145 -21.96 -2.09 7.11
C LEU A 145 -20.84 -1.38 7.88
N TRP A 146 -20.11 -2.10 8.73
CA TRP A 146 -18.98 -1.54 9.47
C TRP A 146 -17.83 -1.11 8.55
N VAL A 147 -17.47 -1.93 7.56
CA VAL A 147 -16.43 -1.60 6.58
C VAL A 147 -16.86 -0.43 5.70
N GLU A 148 -18.10 -0.41 5.23
CA GLU A 148 -18.67 0.66 4.42
C GLU A 148 -18.65 2.00 5.17
N GLU A 149 -19.04 2.03 6.44
CA GLU A 149 -18.98 3.24 7.27
C GLU A 149 -17.55 3.79 7.40
N VAL A 150 -16.57 2.90 7.64
CA VAL A 150 -15.15 3.29 7.70
C VAL A 150 -14.69 3.82 6.35
N MET A 151 -15.05 3.16 5.26
CA MET A 151 -14.66 3.58 3.93
C MET A 151 -15.29 4.92 3.53
N GLU A 152 -16.57 5.14 3.80
CA GLU A 152 -17.25 6.41 3.53
C GLU A 152 -16.53 7.59 4.21
N LYS A 153 -16.12 7.40 5.47
CA LYS A 153 -15.32 8.39 6.21
C LYS A 153 -13.92 8.55 5.61
N PHE A 154 -13.25 7.45 5.26
CA PHE A 154 -11.92 7.51 4.65
C PHE A 154 -11.92 8.25 3.31
N MET A 155 -12.93 8.05 2.45
CA MET A 155 -13.05 8.69 1.13
C MET A 155 -13.10 10.23 1.18
N ARG A 156 -13.35 10.84 2.35
CA ARG A 156 -13.28 12.29 2.54
C ARG A 156 -11.89 12.86 2.22
N ILE A 157 -10.84 12.05 2.34
CA ILE A 157 -9.46 12.46 2.10
C ILE A 157 -9.24 13.02 0.70
N TYR A 158 -9.86 12.42 -0.32
CA TYR A 158 -9.73 12.88 -1.70
C TYR A 158 -10.32 14.28 -1.89
N LYS A 159 -11.42 14.56 -1.19
CA LYS A 159 -12.03 15.90 -1.20
C LYS A 159 -11.12 16.92 -0.53
N TYR A 160 -10.54 16.58 0.62
CA TYR A 160 -9.60 17.45 1.32
C TYR A 160 -8.35 17.76 0.46
N GLN A 161 -7.77 16.73 -0.14
CA GLN A 161 -6.62 16.86 -1.04
C GLN A 161 -6.93 17.68 -2.29
N ALA A 162 -8.15 17.58 -2.83
CA ALA A 162 -8.58 18.40 -3.96
C ALA A 162 -8.69 19.90 -3.63
N HIS A 163 -8.96 20.25 -2.37
CA HIS A 163 -9.03 21.64 -1.89
C HIS A 163 -7.70 22.15 -1.29
N GLY A 164 -6.63 21.37 -1.44
CA GLY A 164 -5.28 21.73 -1.03
C GLY A 164 -4.95 21.46 0.44
N TYR A 165 -5.84 20.80 1.19
CA TYR A 165 -5.59 20.52 2.61
C TYR A 165 -4.59 19.38 2.80
N ALA A 166 -3.71 19.55 3.80
CA ALA A 166 -2.69 18.59 4.18
C ALA A 166 -2.60 18.44 5.70
N PHE A 167 -1.96 17.36 6.14
CA PHE A 167 -1.82 16.99 7.54
C PHE A 167 -0.35 16.74 7.90
N SER A 168 0.13 17.31 9.01
CA SER A 168 1.51 17.16 9.47
C SER A 168 1.80 15.80 10.11
N GLY A 169 0.77 15.13 10.63
CA GLY A 169 0.86 13.80 11.20
C GLY A 169 -0.32 12.90 10.91
N VAL A 170 -0.13 11.61 11.22
CA VAL A 170 -1.13 10.58 10.94
C VAL A 170 -2.32 10.70 11.89
N GLU A 171 -2.10 11.10 13.14
CA GLU A 171 -3.18 11.33 14.10
C GLU A 171 -4.09 12.48 13.65
N GLU A 172 -3.53 13.61 13.20
CA GLU A 172 -4.28 14.75 12.66
C GLU A 172 -5.08 14.38 11.41
N LEU A 173 -4.49 13.57 10.52
CA LEU A 173 -5.16 13.04 9.33
C LEU A 173 -6.35 12.16 9.72
N LEU A 174 -6.14 11.17 10.59
CA LEU A 174 -7.20 10.23 10.99
C LEU A 174 -8.33 10.95 11.73
N TYR A 175 -7.98 11.88 12.63
CA TYR A 175 -8.96 12.69 13.34
C TYR A 175 -9.79 13.55 12.36
N SER A 176 -9.17 14.11 11.32
CA SER A 176 -9.90 14.94 10.35
C SER A 176 -10.86 14.15 9.45
N LEU A 177 -10.62 12.84 9.29
CA LEU A 177 -11.48 11.94 8.50
C LEU A 177 -12.64 11.37 9.32
N GLY A 178 -12.35 10.89 10.54
CA GLY A 178 -13.29 10.11 11.35
C GLY A 178 -13.33 10.50 12.82
N GLU A 179 -12.79 11.66 13.19
CA GLU A 179 -12.77 12.22 14.55
C GLU A 179 -12.20 11.21 15.56
N ALA A 180 -12.75 11.18 16.78
CA ALA A 180 -12.35 10.24 17.82
C ALA A 180 -12.59 8.77 17.42
N ALA A 181 -13.45 8.47 16.45
CA ALA A 181 -13.73 7.10 16.05
C ALA A 181 -12.50 6.44 15.40
N PHE A 182 -11.84 7.12 14.46
CA PHE A 182 -10.64 6.58 13.81
C PHE A 182 -9.44 6.47 14.75
N ILE A 183 -9.28 7.43 15.68
CA ILE A 183 -8.24 7.35 16.72
C ILE A 183 -8.49 6.19 17.67
N ASN A 184 -9.75 5.97 18.08
CA ASN A 184 -10.07 4.81 18.91
C ASN A 184 -9.87 3.48 18.18
N MET A 185 -10.11 3.45 16.86
CA MET A 185 -9.88 2.27 16.03
C MET A 185 -8.39 1.95 15.83
N SER A 186 -7.48 2.92 15.92
CA SER A 186 -6.03 2.62 15.90
C SER A 186 -5.54 2.00 17.21
N ARG A 187 -6.31 2.15 18.30
CA ARG A 187 -5.96 1.70 19.66
C ARG A 187 -6.70 0.45 20.14
N ARG A 188 -7.67 -0.04 19.38
CA ARG A 188 -8.45 -1.25 19.69
C ARG A 188 -8.24 -2.31 18.62
N SER A 189 -8.34 -3.57 19.00
CA SER A 189 -8.22 -4.67 18.04
C SER A 189 -9.43 -4.74 17.09
N VAL A 190 -9.23 -5.37 15.92
CA VAL A 190 -10.32 -5.71 14.99
C VAL A 190 -11.34 -6.59 15.69
N ALA A 191 -10.89 -7.62 16.40
CA ALA A 191 -11.77 -8.54 17.12
C ALA A 191 -12.69 -7.81 18.10
N GLU A 192 -12.15 -6.94 18.96
CA GLU A 192 -12.94 -6.14 19.90
C GLU A 192 -13.95 -5.23 19.19
N SER A 193 -13.55 -4.61 18.08
CA SER A 193 -14.40 -3.67 17.35
C SER A 193 -15.55 -4.40 16.64
N LEU A 194 -15.28 -5.56 16.06
CA LEU A 194 -16.28 -6.40 15.39
C LEU A 194 -17.27 -7.02 16.38
N LEU A 195 -16.78 -7.49 17.53
CA LEU A 195 -17.66 -8.00 18.60
C LEU A 195 -18.64 -6.93 19.08
N ARG A 196 -18.19 -5.66 19.22
CA ARG A 196 -19.06 -4.54 19.64
C ARG A 196 -20.17 -4.22 18.66
N VAL A 197 -19.95 -4.41 17.35
CA VAL A 197 -20.99 -4.25 16.32
C VAL A 197 -21.80 -5.55 16.10
N GLY A 198 -21.57 -6.57 16.94
CA GLY A 198 -22.33 -7.81 16.98
C GLY A 198 -21.88 -8.87 15.97
N VAL A 199 -20.68 -8.78 15.41
CA VAL A 199 -20.12 -9.87 14.60
C VAL A 199 -19.74 -11.03 15.54
N SER A 200 -20.09 -12.26 15.18
CA SER A 200 -19.82 -13.42 16.04
C SER A 200 -18.34 -13.78 16.08
N GLN A 201 -17.88 -14.30 17.23
CA GLN A 201 -16.50 -14.79 17.39
C GLN A 201 -16.13 -15.82 16.33
N ARG A 202 -17.04 -16.76 16.04
CA ARG A 202 -16.85 -17.78 14.99
C ARG A 202 -16.57 -17.18 13.62
N PHE A 203 -17.31 -16.13 13.23
CA PHE A 203 -17.07 -15.46 11.95
C PHE A 203 -15.74 -14.70 11.94
N ILE A 204 -15.33 -14.15 13.08
CA ILE A 204 -14.02 -13.51 13.24
C ILE A 204 -12.92 -14.56 13.02
N ASP A 205 -12.99 -15.69 13.70
CA ASP A 205 -11.96 -16.73 13.67
C ASP A 205 -11.87 -17.42 12.30
N ASP A 206 -13.01 -17.74 11.68
CA ASP A 206 -13.06 -18.46 10.41
C ASP A 206 -12.74 -17.52 9.22
N VAL A 207 -13.39 -16.35 9.15
CA VAL A 207 -13.39 -15.52 7.93
C VAL A 207 -12.48 -14.31 8.07
N VAL A 208 -12.66 -13.51 9.13
CA VAL A 208 -11.92 -12.26 9.30
C VAL A 208 -10.43 -12.55 9.48
N SER A 209 -10.06 -13.48 10.36
CA SER A 209 -8.68 -13.87 10.59
C SER A 209 -8.02 -14.41 9.31
N ALA A 210 -8.73 -15.21 8.50
CA ALA A 210 -8.19 -15.69 7.23
C ALA A 210 -7.86 -14.56 6.25
N VAL A 211 -8.74 -13.56 6.12
CA VAL A 211 -8.51 -12.39 5.26
C VAL A 211 -7.36 -11.52 5.77
N LEU A 212 -7.31 -11.26 7.08
CA LEU A 212 -6.25 -10.45 7.69
C LEU A 212 -4.88 -11.13 7.60
N ARG A 213 -4.82 -12.45 7.84
CA ARG A 213 -3.59 -13.24 7.69
C ARG A 213 -3.11 -13.28 6.26
N ALA A 214 -4.01 -13.47 5.31
CA ALA A 214 -3.66 -13.45 3.91
C ALA A 214 -3.09 -12.09 3.49
N SER A 215 -3.67 -10.99 3.96
CA SER A 215 -3.33 -9.64 3.48
C SER A 215 -2.15 -9.01 4.24
N TYR A 216 -2.12 -9.15 5.56
CA TYR A 216 -1.15 -8.49 6.46
C TYR A 216 -0.22 -9.46 7.20
N GLY A 217 -0.46 -10.77 7.12
CA GLY A 217 0.26 -11.75 7.95
C GLY A 217 -0.04 -11.63 9.45
N GLN A 218 -1.13 -10.94 9.82
CA GLN A 218 -1.49 -10.62 11.20
C GLN A 218 -2.87 -11.17 11.56
N SER A 219 -3.13 -11.38 12.84
CA SER A 219 -4.42 -11.87 13.35
C SER A 219 -5.41 -10.72 13.60
N ALA A 220 -6.63 -11.07 14.00
CA ALA A 220 -7.66 -10.09 14.40
C ALA A 220 -7.30 -9.26 15.66
N ALA A 221 -6.15 -9.53 16.30
CA ALA A 221 -5.60 -8.70 17.37
C ALA A 221 -5.02 -7.37 16.87
N MET A 222 -4.73 -7.23 15.57
CA MET A 222 -4.23 -5.99 14.99
C MET A 222 -5.25 -4.83 15.16
N PRO A 223 -4.82 -3.57 15.13
CA PRO A 223 -5.68 -2.39 15.18
C PRO A 223 -6.83 -2.41 14.17
N ALA A 224 -8.00 -2.01 14.65
CA ALA A 224 -9.25 -2.05 13.92
C ALA A 224 -9.23 -1.19 12.65
N PHE A 225 -8.54 -0.05 12.66
CA PHE A 225 -8.45 0.80 11.47
C PHE A 225 -7.68 0.10 10.33
N ALA A 226 -6.50 -0.44 10.61
CA ALA A 226 -5.71 -1.22 9.65
C ALA A 226 -6.51 -2.44 9.14
N GLY A 227 -7.19 -3.16 10.04
CA GLY A 227 -8.02 -4.29 9.66
C GLY A 227 -9.24 -3.91 8.82
N ALA A 228 -9.91 -2.80 9.12
CA ALA A 228 -11.02 -2.29 8.30
C ALA A 228 -10.54 -1.99 6.86
N MET A 229 -9.40 -1.30 6.72
CA MET A 229 -8.81 -1.01 5.41
C MET A 229 -8.40 -2.29 4.65
N SER A 230 -7.91 -3.30 5.37
CA SER A 230 -7.59 -4.62 4.81
C SER A 230 -8.84 -5.37 4.32
N LEU A 231 -9.88 -5.40 5.16
CA LEU A 231 -11.17 -6.05 4.87
C LEU A 231 -11.90 -5.37 3.71
N ALA A 232 -11.83 -4.04 3.62
CA ALA A 232 -12.32 -3.28 2.47
C ALA A 232 -11.62 -3.72 1.17
N GLY A 233 -10.30 -3.96 1.21
CA GLY A 233 -9.53 -4.43 0.06
C GLY A 233 -9.82 -5.87 -0.36
N ALA A 234 -10.44 -6.68 0.51
CA ALA A 234 -10.88 -8.03 0.18
C ALA A 234 -12.30 -8.09 -0.41
N GLN A 235 -13.07 -6.99 -0.29
CA GLN A 235 -14.39 -6.84 -0.88
C GLN A 235 -14.29 -6.08 -2.21
N GLY A 236 -15.29 -6.22 -3.08
CA GLY A 236 -15.39 -5.45 -4.33
C GLY A 236 -14.55 -5.97 -5.50
N SER A 237 -14.54 -5.20 -6.59
CA SER A 237 -13.84 -5.58 -7.82
C SER A 237 -12.35 -5.27 -7.74
N LEU A 238 -11.54 -6.30 -7.95
CA LEU A 238 -10.07 -6.25 -7.91
C LEU A 238 -9.49 -6.22 -9.32
N TRP A 239 -8.62 -5.26 -9.59
CA TRP A 239 -7.97 -5.10 -10.89
C TRP A 239 -6.44 -5.08 -10.74
N SER A 240 -5.73 -5.11 -11.87
CA SER A 240 -4.27 -4.98 -11.91
C SER A 240 -3.85 -4.44 -13.27
N VAL A 241 -2.62 -3.98 -13.39
CA VAL A 241 -2.10 -3.39 -14.64
C VAL A 241 -1.57 -4.47 -15.57
N GLU A 242 -1.96 -4.41 -16.84
CA GLU A 242 -1.37 -5.24 -17.90
C GLU A 242 0.13 -4.93 -18.01
N GLY A 243 0.98 -5.96 -17.96
CA GLY A 243 2.44 -5.82 -17.92
C GLY A 243 3.02 -5.61 -16.52
N GLY A 244 2.17 -5.43 -15.51
CA GLY A 244 2.51 -5.44 -14.10
C GLY A 244 2.36 -4.08 -13.42
N ASN A 245 2.01 -4.10 -12.13
CA ASN A 245 1.69 -2.90 -11.35
C ASN A 245 2.89 -1.94 -11.22
N LYS A 246 4.12 -2.46 -11.30
CA LYS A 246 5.37 -1.68 -11.30
C LYS A 246 5.45 -0.64 -12.42
N LEU A 247 4.72 -0.85 -13.51
CA LEU A 247 4.71 0.07 -14.65
C LEU A 247 4.18 1.46 -14.27
N VAL A 248 3.29 1.55 -13.28
CA VAL A 248 2.79 2.82 -12.74
C VAL A 248 3.96 3.65 -12.21
N CYS A 249 4.83 3.07 -11.39
CA CYS A 249 5.96 3.80 -10.80
C CYS A 249 6.90 4.34 -11.87
N SER A 250 7.30 3.49 -12.81
CA SER A 250 8.20 3.89 -13.90
C SER A 250 7.56 4.91 -14.85
N GLY A 251 6.24 4.81 -15.08
CA GLY A 251 5.49 5.73 -15.91
C GLY A 251 5.37 7.11 -15.27
N LEU A 252 5.08 7.18 -13.97
CA LEU A 252 5.01 8.44 -13.22
C LEU A 252 6.35 9.18 -13.25
N LEU A 253 7.47 8.48 -12.98
CA LEU A 253 8.81 9.10 -13.02
C LEU A 253 9.19 9.61 -14.42
N LYS A 254 8.79 8.90 -15.48
CA LYS A 254 8.99 9.37 -16.86
C LYS A 254 8.13 10.59 -17.17
N LEU A 255 6.86 10.59 -16.76
CA LEU A 255 5.93 11.70 -16.95
C LEU A 255 6.43 12.96 -16.23
N THR A 256 7.05 12.79 -15.06
CA THR A 256 7.61 13.91 -14.28
C THR A 256 8.94 14.41 -14.80
N LYS A 257 9.60 13.66 -15.69
CA LYS A 257 11.00 13.87 -16.07
C LYS A 257 11.93 13.92 -14.85
N ALA A 258 11.60 13.14 -13.81
CA ALA A 258 12.45 13.00 -12.65
C ALA A 258 13.80 12.38 -13.04
N ASN A 259 14.87 12.88 -12.44
CA ASN A 259 16.20 12.33 -12.59
C ASN A 259 16.37 11.15 -11.62
N VAL A 260 16.30 9.92 -12.12
CA VAL A 260 16.40 8.72 -11.29
C VAL A 260 17.87 8.37 -11.10
N ILE A 261 18.37 8.53 -9.88
CA ILE A 261 19.75 8.28 -9.50
C ILE A 261 19.82 6.90 -8.83
N HIS A 262 20.56 5.97 -9.45
CA HIS A 262 20.74 4.64 -8.88
C HIS A 262 21.79 4.69 -7.76
N ALA A 263 21.34 4.90 -6.52
CA ALA A 263 22.20 5.08 -5.36
C ALA A 263 21.46 4.75 -4.05
N THR A 264 22.22 4.37 -3.03
CA THR A 264 21.73 4.19 -1.66
C THR A 264 21.99 5.44 -0.84
N VAL A 265 20.94 6.10 -0.37
CA VAL A 265 21.08 7.24 0.55
C VAL A 265 21.50 6.74 1.93
N THR A 266 22.55 7.34 2.49
CA THR A 266 23.17 6.93 3.77
C THR A 266 22.92 7.95 4.88
N SER A 267 22.83 9.24 4.55
CA SER A 267 22.50 10.27 5.53
C SER A 267 21.82 11.50 4.93
N VAL A 268 21.08 12.20 5.78
CA VAL A 268 20.52 13.52 5.48
C VAL A 268 20.98 14.46 6.59
N THR A 269 21.68 15.53 6.20
CA THR A 269 22.23 16.50 7.16
C THR A 269 21.62 17.88 6.94
N LEU A 270 21.17 18.51 8.03
CA LEU A 270 20.70 19.89 8.01
C LEU A 270 21.90 20.85 7.92
N GLN A 271 21.88 21.73 6.94
CA GLN A 271 22.83 22.82 6.79
C GLN A 271 22.20 24.11 7.28
N GLN A 272 22.87 24.76 8.23
CA GLN A 272 22.44 26.06 8.76
C GLN A 272 22.69 27.13 7.68
N THR A 273 21.63 27.79 7.24
CA THR A 273 21.70 28.88 6.26
C THR A 273 20.85 30.04 6.73
N ASP A 274 21.22 31.26 6.36
CA ASP A 274 20.42 32.48 6.61
C ASP A 274 19.19 32.47 5.69
N GLY A 275 18.16 31.70 6.05
CA GLY A 275 16.95 31.57 5.24
C GLY A 275 16.18 30.25 5.44
N LYS A 276 15.69 29.68 4.33
CA LYS A 276 15.02 28.37 4.33
C LYS A 276 16.05 27.26 4.58
N PRO A 277 15.70 26.19 5.31
CA PRO A 277 16.64 25.11 5.61
C PRO A 277 17.13 24.45 4.32
N LEU A 278 18.43 24.18 4.25
CA LEU A 278 19.06 23.46 3.15
C LEU A 278 19.51 22.08 3.66
N TYR A 279 19.23 21.03 2.89
CA TYR A 279 19.57 19.66 3.26
C TYR A 279 20.65 19.12 2.34
N GLN A 280 21.71 18.60 2.92
CA GLN A 280 22.69 17.82 2.16
C GLN A 280 22.35 16.33 2.30
N VAL A 281 22.13 15.68 1.15
CA VAL A 281 21.81 14.25 1.07
C VAL A 281 23.06 13.50 0.61
N TRP A 282 23.55 12.59 1.44
CA TRP A 282 24.69 11.73 1.14
C TRP A 282 24.21 10.39 0.60
N TYR A 283 24.88 9.91 -0.44
CA TYR A 283 24.52 8.67 -1.09
C TYR A 283 25.77 7.92 -1.58
N GLU A 284 25.61 6.62 -1.78
CA GLU A 284 26.63 5.73 -2.31
C GLU A 284 26.12 5.07 -3.60
N ASN A 285 26.94 5.11 -4.64
CA ASN A 285 26.69 4.45 -5.92
C ASN A 285 27.95 3.74 -6.42
N GLU A 286 27.92 3.19 -7.65
CA GLU A 286 29.07 2.50 -8.24
C GLU A 286 30.31 3.40 -8.40
N ALA A 287 30.14 4.72 -8.47
CA ALA A 287 31.23 5.69 -8.55
C ALA A 287 31.79 6.10 -7.17
N GLY A 288 31.19 5.62 -6.08
CA GLY A 288 31.59 5.90 -4.71
C GLY A 288 30.60 6.78 -3.94
N VAL A 289 31.10 7.46 -2.92
CA VAL A 289 30.29 8.34 -2.06
C VAL A 289 30.12 9.71 -2.72
N GLY A 290 28.87 10.15 -2.86
CA GLY A 290 28.49 11.46 -3.36
C GLY A 290 27.59 12.21 -2.37
N SER A 291 27.40 13.50 -2.62
CA SER A 291 26.39 14.29 -1.93
C SER A 291 25.88 15.42 -2.81
N ASP A 292 24.70 15.93 -2.49
CA ASP A 292 24.10 17.07 -3.17
C ASP A 292 23.13 17.82 -2.23
N TYR A 293 22.78 19.05 -2.57
CA TYR A 293 21.98 19.95 -1.73
C TYR A 293 20.56 20.11 -2.26
N TYR A 294 19.60 20.15 -1.33
CA TYR A 294 18.18 20.13 -1.63
C TYR A 294 17.40 21.08 -0.72
N ASP A 295 16.42 21.77 -1.30
CA ASP A 295 15.49 22.63 -0.57
C ASP A 295 14.44 21.81 0.19
N ILE A 296 14.05 20.66 -0.38
CA ILE A 296 13.04 19.76 0.16
C ILE A 296 13.55 18.33 0.03
N VAL A 297 13.35 17.52 1.07
CA VAL A 297 13.69 16.10 1.07
C VAL A 297 12.47 15.28 1.50
N VAL A 298 12.10 14.29 0.69
CA VAL A 298 11.04 13.34 1.00
C VAL A 298 11.61 11.93 1.11
N ILE A 299 11.51 11.34 2.28
CA ILE A 299 11.87 9.95 2.54
C ILE A 299 10.65 9.07 2.25
N ALA A 300 10.73 8.29 1.16
CA ALA A 300 9.71 7.32 0.73
C ALA A 300 10.16 5.86 0.87
N THR A 301 11.35 5.64 1.44
CA THR A 301 11.83 4.34 1.89
C THR A 301 11.46 4.13 3.36
N PRO A 302 11.15 2.89 3.79
CA PRO A 302 10.98 2.61 5.20
C PRO A 302 12.28 2.93 5.98
N LEU A 303 12.14 3.48 7.19
CA LEU A 303 13.26 3.89 8.06
C LEU A 303 13.49 2.96 9.27
N HIS A 304 12.85 1.78 9.28
CA HIS A 304 13.03 0.81 10.37
C HIS A 304 14.33 0.01 10.19
N PRO A 305 14.90 -0.57 11.26
CA PRO A 305 16.23 -1.21 11.24
C PRO A 305 16.28 -2.38 10.25
N ASP A 306 15.21 -3.16 10.16
CA ASP A 306 15.11 -4.34 9.29
C ASP A 306 14.85 -4.03 7.81
N SER A 307 14.73 -2.75 7.43
CA SER A 307 14.42 -2.33 6.04
C SER A 307 15.63 -2.37 5.09
N GLY A 308 16.82 -2.64 5.62
CA GLY A 308 18.09 -2.52 4.91
C GLY A 308 18.36 -1.09 4.43
N SER A 309 17.75 -0.07 5.04
CA SER A 309 17.94 1.35 4.75
C SER A 309 18.26 2.08 6.06
N SER A 310 19.54 2.17 6.43
CA SER A 310 19.99 2.88 7.63
C SER A 310 20.34 4.33 7.31
N ILE A 311 19.32 5.16 7.10
CA ILE A 311 19.52 6.60 6.89
C ILE A 311 19.77 7.26 8.24
N THR A 312 20.91 7.92 8.38
CA THR A 312 21.23 8.71 9.58
C THR A 312 20.84 10.18 9.36
N PHE A 313 20.38 10.84 10.43
CA PHE A 313 19.98 12.25 10.39
C PHE A 313 20.95 13.08 11.23
N GLY A 314 21.69 14.00 10.60
CA GLY A 314 22.72 14.81 11.26
C GLY A 314 22.39 16.31 11.27
N GLY A 315 22.87 17.03 12.29
CA GLY A 315 22.71 18.49 12.39
C GLY A 315 21.33 18.96 12.85
N PHE A 316 20.52 18.06 13.43
CA PHE A 316 19.19 18.37 13.97
C PHE A 316 19.23 18.50 15.49
N ASP A 317 18.64 19.58 16.02
CA ASP A 317 18.41 19.78 17.44
C ASP A 317 16.95 20.22 17.68
N PRO A 318 16.11 19.38 18.32
CA PRO A 318 16.42 18.04 18.83
C PRO A 318 16.66 17.01 17.71
N PRO A 319 17.32 15.87 17.99
CA PRO A 319 17.48 14.79 17.02
C PRO A 319 16.14 14.28 16.50
N ILE A 320 16.11 13.90 15.21
CA ILE A 320 14.90 13.36 14.58
C ILE A 320 14.54 12.00 15.19
N ALA A 321 13.37 11.94 15.84
CA ALA A 321 12.78 10.70 16.32
C ALA A 321 11.97 10.04 15.19
N VAL A 322 12.52 8.97 14.62
CA VAL A 322 11.81 8.15 13.63
C VAL A 322 11.05 7.04 14.36
N ALA A 323 9.80 6.79 13.98
CA ALA A 323 9.04 5.65 14.51
C ALA A 323 9.78 4.33 14.27
N GLN A 324 10.09 3.65 15.36
CA GLN A 324 10.76 2.35 15.39
C GLN A 324 9.74 1.26 15.73
N GLY A 325 9.85 0.12 15.08
CA GLY A 325 9.07 -1.07 15.44
C GLY A 325 9.27 -2.19 14.42
N PRO A 326 8.90 -3.42 14.80
CA PRO A 326 9.10 -4.59 13.95
C PRO A 326 8.19 -4.53 12.73
N PHE A 327 8.69 -5.05 11.62
CA PHE A 327 7.91 -5.29 10.42
C PHE A 327 7.56 -6.76 10.33
N GLN A 328 6.39 -7.05 9.76
CA GLN A 328 5.96 -8.40 9.45
C GLN A 328 6.64 -8.84 8.16
N PRO A 329 7.64 -9.76 8.21
CA PRO A 329 8.19 -10.33 7.00
C PRO A 329 7.13 -11.18 6.32
N THR A 330 7.09 -11.07 4.99
CA THR A 330 6.28 -11.94 4.13
C THR A 330 7.18 -12.50 3.05
N VAL A 331 7.32 -13.82 3.04
CA VAL A 331 8.02 -14.54 1.98
C VAL A 331 7.02 -14.99 0.95
N VAL A 332 7.31 -14.67 -0.31
CA VAL A 332 6.51 -15.04 -1.47
C VAL A 332 7.28 -16.08 -2.26
N SER A 333 6.79 -17.31 -2.26
CA SER A 333 7.35 -18.41 -3.04
C SER A 333 6.49 -18.65 -4.28
N LEU A 334 7.05 -18.40 -5.47
CA LEU A 334 6.46 -18.80 -6.74
C LEU A 334 6.94 -20.21 -7.09
N VAL A 335 6.01 -21.16 -7.09
CA VAL A 335 6.26 -22.57 -7.33
C VAL A 335 5.64 -22.95 -8.68
N HIS A 336 6.47 -23.33 -9.64
CA HIS A 336 6.00 -23.92 -10.89
C HIS A 336 5.89 -25.44 -10.70
N GLY A 337 4.69 -25.98 -10.55
CA GLY A 337 4.49 -27.38 -10.18
C GLY A 337 3.05 -27.86 -10.12
N TYR A 338 2.88 -29.07 -9.59
CA TYR A 338 1.61 -29.78 -9.44
C TYR A 338 1.17 -29.71 -7.97
N LEU A 339 0.02 -29.07 -7.72
CA LEU A 339 -0.52 -28.93 -6.38
C LEU A 339 -0.93 -30.30 -5.81
N ASN A 340 -0.63 -30.52 -4.53
CA ASN A 340 -1.15 -31.66 -3.79
C ASN A 340 -2.57 -31.37 -3.30
N SER A 341 -3.56 -31.51 -4.19
CA SER A 341 -4.98 -31.28 -3.87
C SER A 341 -5.50 -32.16 -2.73
N SER A 342 -4.88 -33.32 -2.51
CA SER A 342 -5.27 -34.27 -1.46
C SER A 342 -5.04 -33.71 -0.06
N TYR A 343 -4.06 -32.81 0.11
CA TYR A 343 -3.85 -32.10 1.37
C TYR A 343 -5.06 -31.23 1.77
N PHE A 344 -5.83 -30.76 0.79
CA PHE A 344 -7.02 -29.94 0.98
C PHE A 344 -8.32 -30.75 0.94
N GLY A 345 -8.25 -32.09 1.05
CA GLY A 345 -9.42 -32.96 1.03
C GLY A 345 -9.91 -33.37 -0.36
N PHE A 346 -9.11 -33.16 -1.42
CA PHE A 346 -9.45 -33.56 -2.80
C PHE A 346 -8.48 -34.64 -3.32
N PRO A 347 -8.76 -35.94 -3.09
CA PRO A 347 -7.94 -37.03 -3.62
C PRO A 347 -7.79 -36.99 -5.14
N ASP A 348 -8.90 -36.72 -5.85
CA ASP A 348 -8.91 -36.47 -7.29
C ASP A 348 -8.64 -34.99 -7.59
N PRO A 349 -7.50 -34.65 -8.22
CA PRO A 349 -7.16 -33.28 -8.60
C PRO A 349 -8.16 -32.61 -9.55
N LYS A 350 -8.94 -33.38 -10.32
CA LYS A 350 -9.94 -32.85 -11.27
C LYS A 350 -11.10 -32.15 -10.57
N LEU A 351 -11.40 -32.58 -9.35
CA LEU A 351 -12.48 -32.02 -8.55
C LEU A 351 -12.06 -30.74 -7.83
N PHE A 352 -10.75 -30.45 -7.78
CA PHE A 352 -10.23 -29.29 -7.06
C PHE A 352 -10.59 -27.98 -7.80
N PRO A 353 -11.46 -27.14 -7.20
CA PRO A 353 -12.09 -26.04 -7.91
C PRO A 353 -11.44 -24.65 -7.71
N PHE A 354 -10.53 -24.54 -6.75
CA PHE A 354 -10.12 -23.26 -6.18
C PHE A 354 -8.91 -22.66 -6.89
N ALA A 355 -8.94 -21.34 -7.06
CA ALA A 355 -7.79 -20.55 -7.46
C ALA A 355 -7.05 -19.99 -6.24
N THR A 356 -7.73 -19.75 -5.13
CA THR A 356 -7.14 -19.18 -3.92
C THR A 356 -7.54 -19.99 -2.69
N ILE A 357 -6.59 -20.25 -1.80
CA ILE A 357 -6.80 -20.85 -0.50
C ILE A 357 -6.24 -19.90 0.55
N LEU A 358 -7.07 -19.51 1.50
CA LEU A 358 -6.68 -18.73 2.67
C LEU A 358 -6.58 -19.66 3.89
N THR A 359 -5.70 -19.35 4.84
CA THR A 359 -5.61 -20.12 6.09
C THR A 359 -6.17 -19.35 7.27
N THR A 360 -6.89 -20.05 8.15
CA THR A 360 -7.13 -19.54 9.52
C THR A 360 -5.82 -19.61 10.32
N ASP A 361 -5.87 -19.57 11.65
CA ASP A 361 -4.66 -19.63 12.49
C ASP A 361 -3.79 -20.87 12.23
N PHE A 362 -4.40 -21.95 11.74
CA PHE A 362 -3.72 -23.16 11.30
C PHE A 362 -3.99 -23.47 9.81
N PRO A 363 -2.99 -24.01 9.09
CA PRO A 363 -1.61 -24.22 9.53
C PRO A 363 -0.83 -22.90 9.58
N SER A 364 0.19 -22.82 10.45
CA SER A 364 0.95 -21.57 10.66
C SER A 364 2.05 -21.33 9.63
N PHE A 365 2.44 -22.34 8.85
CA PHE A 365 3.59 -22.22 7.93
C PHE A 365 3.29 -21.49 6.62
N PHE A 366 2.02 -21.33 6.24
CA PHE A 366 1.62 -20.51 5.11
C PHE A 366 0.32 -19.73 5.40
N LEU A 367 0.21 -18.56 4.82
CA LEU A 367 -0.88 -17.60 5.01
C LEU A 367 -1.95 -17.71 3.91
N ALA A 368 -1.50 -17.93 2.68
CA ALA A 368 -2.36 -18.08 1.52
C ALA A 368 -1.63 -18.77 0.36
N LEU A 369 -2.41 -19.41 -0.50
CA LEU A 369 -1.95 -20.09 -1.71
C LEU A 369 -2.82 -19.66 -2.91
N ASP A 370 -2.20 -19.16 -3.97
CA ASP A 370 -2.89 -18.60 -5.15
C ASP A 370 -2.40 -19.25 -6.46
N ASN A 371 -3.30 -19.63 -7.36
CA ASN A 371 -3.01 -20.02 -8.74
C ASN A 371 -2.88 -18.75 -9.61
N LEU A 372 -1.64 -18.37 -9.91
CA LEU A 372 -1.35 -17.08 -10.51
C LEU A 372 -1.63 -17.03 -12.01
N CYS A 373 -2.05 -15.85 -12.45
CA CYS A 373 -2.07 -15.46 -13.84
C CYS A 373 -0.82 -14.62 -14.15
N PRO A 374 -0.23 -14.76 -15.35
CA PRO A 374 0.85 -13.87 -15.76
C PRO A 374 0.36 -12.42 -15.85
N VAL A 375 1.26 -11.46 -15.75
CA VAL A 375 0.92 -10.02 -15.86
C VAL A 375 0.37 -9.64 -17.24
N ASN A 376 0.66 -10.45 -18.26
CA ASN A 376 0.09 -10.36 -19.60
C ASN A 376 -0.76 -11.60 -19.87
N VAL A 377 -2.08 -11.42 -19.92
CA VAL A 377 -3.04 -12.52 -20.06
C VAL A 377 -3.61 -12.52 -21.48
N SER A 378 -3.25 -13.53 -22.29
CA SER A 378 -3.81 -13.71 -23.63
C SER A 378 -5.29 -14.08 -23.61
N ALA A 379 -6.02 -13.83 -24.70
CA ALA A 379 -7.45 -14.15 -24.81
C ALA A 379 -7.78 -15.64 -24.54
N SER A 380 -6.89 -16.55 -24.90
CA SER A 380 -7.03 -18.00 -24.72
C SER A 380 -6.61 -18.51 -23.34
N PHE A 381 -6.02 -17.67 -22.49
CA PHE A 381 -5.52 -18.11 -21.19
C PHE A 381 -6.66 -18.65 -20.30
N ARG A 382 -6.39 -19.78 -19.64
CA ARG A 382 -7.20 -20.39 -18.61
C ARG A 382 -6.29 -20.82 -17.47
N ARG A 383 -6.80 -20.72 -16.23
CA ARG A 383 -6.09 -21.27 -15.08
C ARG A 383 -5.97 -22.78 -15.25
N ARG A 384 -4.75 -23.28 -15.09
CA ARG A 384 -4.46 -24.71 -15.15
C ARG A 384 -4.97 -25.38 -13.87
N GLN A 385 -5.65 -26.51 -14.04
CA GLN A 385 -6.10 -27.34 -12.91
C GLN A 385 -4.89 -28.02 -12.25
N PRO A 386 -5.00 -28.49 -10.98
CA PRO A 386 -3.90 -29.15 -10.27
C PRO A 386 -3.25 -30.36 -10.96
N GLN A 387 -3.94 -31.00 -11.91
CA GLN A 387 -3.36 -32.07 -12.75
C GLN A 387 -2.32 -31.60 -13.77
N GLU A 388 -2.27 -30.30 -14.03
CA GLU A 388 -1.32 -29.66 -14.92
C GLU A 388 -0.38 -28.77 -14.10
N ALA A 389 0.86 -28.66 -14.56
CA ALA A 389 1.81 -27.76 -13.92
C ALA A 389 1.37 -26.30 -14.09
N ALA A 390 1.16 -25.62 -12.97
CA ALA A 390 0.80 -24.21 -12.91
C ALA A 390 1.82 -23.43 -12.07
N VAL A 391 1.74 -22.10 -12.12
CA VAL A 391 2.52 -21.24 -11.23
C VAL A 391 1.66 -20.86 -10.05
N TRP A 392 2.04 -21.37 -8.89
CA TRP A 392 1.39 -21.12 -7.61
C TRP A 392 2.20 -20.14 -6.81
N ARG A 393 1.53 -19.23 -6.12
CA ARG A 393 2.13 -18.37 -5.12
C ARG A 393 1.77 -18.87 -3.75
N VAL A 394 2.78 -19.12 -2.93
CA VAL A 394 2.60 -19.38 -1.51
C VAL A 394 3.16 -18.20 -0.72
N ARG A 395 2.31 -17.59 0.10
CA ARG A 395 2.71 -16.56 1.07
C ARG A 395 2.96 -17.25 2.40
N SER A 396 4.12 -17.00 3.01
CA SER A 396 4.51 -17.59 4.28
C SER A 396 5.23 -16.59 5.18
N PRO A 397 5.19 -16.76 6.51
CA PRO A 397 5.94 -15.90 7.44
C PRO A 397 7.46 -16.04 7.30
N GLN A 398 7.92 -17.21 6.84
CA GLN A 398 9.34 -17.57 6.67
C GLN A 398 9.53 -18.34 5.35
N PRO A 399 10.78 -18.47 4.85
CA PRO A 399 11.07 -19.31 3.68
C PRO A 399 10.60 -20.75 3.89
N LEU A 400 9.91 -21.31 2.90
CA LEU A 400 9.33 -22.65 3.01
C LEU A 400 10.41 -23.73 3.01
N LEU A 401 10.33 -24.63 3.98
CA LEU A 401 11.16 -25.83 4.03
C LEU A 401 10.79 -26.81 2.92
N ARG A 402 11.73 -27.66 2.53
CA ARG A 402 11.48 -28.73 1.54
C ARG A 402 10.33 -29.66 1.96
N SER A 403 10.18 -29.94 3.25
CA SER A 403 9.06 -30.73 3.78
C SER A 403 7.72 -30.04 3.56
N GLN A 404 7.64 -28.74 3.87
CA GLN A 404 6.43 -27.91 3.68
C GLN A 404 6.06 -27.80 2.19
N LEU A 405 7.04 -27.63 1.31
CA LEU A 405 6.83 -27.65 -0.13
C LEU A 405 6.29 -29.01 -0.60
N LYS A 406 6.81 -30.14 -0.09
CA LYS A 406 6.30 -31.48 -0.40
C LYS A 406 4.90 -31.74 0.16
N THR A 407 4.52 -31.08 1.25
CA THR A 407 3.14 -31.11 1.75
C THR A 407 2.19 -30.47 0.74
N LEU A 408 2.54 -29.27 0.25
CA LEU A 408 1.70 -28.47 -0.65
C LEU A 408 1.73 -28.94 -2.11
N PHE A 409 2.84 -29.52 -2.58
CA PHE A 409 3.06 -29.88 -3.99
C PHE A 409 3.51 -31.33 -4.12
N ARG A 410 2.88 -32.06 -5.05
CA ARG A 410 3.27 -33.45 -5.40
C ARG A 410 4.65 -33.46 -6.05
N SER A 411 4.89 -32.50 -6.93
CA SER A 411 6.18 -32.23 -7.55
C SER A 411 6.23 -30.79 -8.08
N TYR A 412 7.43 -30.24 -8.25
CA TYR A 412 7.64 -28.90 -8.79
C TYR A 412 8.94 -28.86 -9.60
N TYR A 413 8.97 -27.99 -10.61
CA TYR A 413 10.12 -27.76 -11.48
C TYR A 413 11.04 -26.67 -10.93
N SER A 414 10.47 -25.61 -10.35
CA SER A 414 11.24 -24.49 -9.80
C SER A 414 10.50 -23.79 -8.67
N VAL A 415 11.27 -23.19 -7.77
CA VAL A 415 10.79 -22.28 -6.74
C VAL A 415 11.61 -21.00 -6.81
N GLN A 416 10.95 -19.87 -7.02
CA GLN A 416 11.55 -18.54 -6.92
C GLN A 416 10.98 -17.84 -5.69
N THR A 417 11.84 -17.22 -4.89
CA THR A 417 11.43 -16.54 -3.66
C THR A 417 11.68 -15.04 -3.76
N ALA A 418 10.80 -14.26 -3.15
CA ALA A 418 11.03 -12.88 -2.82
C ALA A 418 10.60 -12.64 -1.38
N GLU A 419 11.36 -11.80 -0.68
CA GLU A 419 11.08 -11.44 0.71
C GLU A 419 10.71 -9.96 0.78
N TRP A 420 9.59 -9.68 1.43
CA TRP A 420 9.07 -8.33 1.60
C TRP A 420 8.88 -8.02 3.07
N GLN A 421 9.44 -6.91 3.52
CA GLN A 421 9.01 -6.25 4.76
C GLN A 421 7.71 -5.51 4.45
N ALA A 422 6.62 -6.28 4.42
CA ALA A 422 5.40 -5.85 3.74
C ALA A 422 4.63 -4.80 4.55
N HIS A 423 4.52 -5.00 5.87
CA HIS A 423 3.71 -4.17 6.75
C HIS A 423 4.38 -4.00 8.11
N PRO A 424 4.20 -2.86 8.80
CA PRO A 424 4.56 -2.78 10.21
C PRO A 424 3.72 -3.76 11.03
N VAL A 425 4.27 -4.26 12.13
CA VAL A 425 3.48 -4.97 13.14
C VAL A 425 2.68 -3.91 13.87
N HIS A 426 1.38 -3.87 13.62
CA HIS A 426 0.54 -2.82 14.15
C HIS A 426 0.24 -3.14 15.61
N SER A 427 0.74 -2.32 16.53
CA SER A 427 0.47 -2.45 17.97
C SER A 427 -0.58 -1.41 18.40
N PRO A 428 -1.60 -1.79 19.19
CA PRO A 428 -2.64 -0.86 19.65
C PRO A 428 -2.12 0.24 20.59
N HIS A 429 -0.88 0.13 21.08
CA HIS A 429 -0.34 1.01 22.14
C HIS A 429 0.79 1.94 21.67
N GLY A 430 1.16 1.93 20.39
CA GLY A 430 2.19 2.83 19.85
C GLY A 430 1.62 4.20 19.45
N PRO A 431 2.36 5.30 19.65
CA PRO A 431 1.98 6.60 19.09
C PRO A 431 2.02 6.54 17.55
N LEU A 432 1.09 7.23 16.89
CA LEU A 432 1.09 7.34 15.44
C LEU A 432 2.19 8.31 14.97
N PRO A 433 2.96 7.97 13.93
CA PRO A 433 4.06 8.80 13.46
C PRO A 433 3.58 10.08 12.77
N ARG A 434 4.51 11.03 12.62
CA ARG A 434 4.29 12.27 11.87
C ARG A 434 4.84 12.14 10.44
N PHE A 435 4.21 12.84 9.49
CA PHE A 435 4.75 12.99 8.14
C PHE A 435 5.91 13.98 8.12
N MET A 436 5.86 15.00 8.96
CA MET A 436 6.91 16.02 9.06
C MET A 436 7.98 15.56 10.06
N LEU A 437 9.23 15.45 9.59
CA LEU A 437 10.40 15.22 10.45
C LEU A 437 11.10 16.54 10.80
N HIS A 438 11.10 17.49 9.86
CA HIS A 438 11.56 18.88 10.01
C HIS A 438 10.81 19.74 8.98
N ASP A 439 11.00 21.06 8.99
CA ASP A 439 10.27 22.04 8.16
C ASP A 439 10.06 21.68 6.68
N GLN A 440 11.07 21.14 6.01
CA GLN A 440 11.01 20.71 4.61
C GLN A 440 11.60 19.29 4.42
N LEU A 441 11.58 18.50 5.49
CA LEU A 441 11.98 17.10 5.51
C LEU A 441 10.80 16.23 5.94
N PHE A 442 10.36 15.36 5.05
CA PHE A 442 9.14 14.58 5.23
C PHE A 442 9.40 13.07 5.16
N HIS A 443 8.64 12.30 5.93
CA HIS A 443 8.60 10.85 5.88
C HIS A 443 7.22 10.38 5.42
N LEU A 444 7.15 9.90 4.18
CA LEU A 444 5.91 9.50 3.52
C LEU A 444 5.29 8.25 4.15
N ASN A 445 6.14 7.27 4.50
CA ASN A 445 5.68 5.96 4.96
C ASN A 445 5.15 5.99 6.40
N ALA A 446 5.04 7.17 7.03
CA ALA A 446 4.37 7.35 8.31
C ALA A 446 2.94 6.76 8.32
N LEU A 447 2.17 6.96 7.25
CA LEU A 447 0.79 6.45 7.19
C LEU A 447 0.70 4.91 7.20
N GLU A 448 1.76 4.20 6.80
CA GLU A 448 1.79 2.74 6.79
C GLU A 448 1.60 2.14 8.18
N TRP A 449 1.91 2.90 9.24
CA TRP A 449 1.70 2.51 10.65
C TRP A 449 0.23 2.53 11.08
N ALA A 450 -0.63 3.26 10.35
CA ALA A 450 -2.08 3.23 10.57
C ALA A 450 -2.77 2.22 9.66
N ALA A 451 -2.38 2.16 8.39
CA ALA A 451 -2.83 1.17 7.43
C ALA A 451 -1.86 1.11 6.24
N SER A 452 -1.64 -0.06 5.67
CA SER A 452 -0.68 -0.27 4.58
C SER A 452 -1.36 -0.87 3.34
N SER A 453 -1.45 -0.07 2.28
CA SER A 453 -1.88 -0.51 0.96
C SER A 453 -1.31 0.42 -0.11
N VAL A 454 -1.33 -0.02 -1.37
CA VAL A 454 -0.84 0.78 -2.50
C VAL A 454 -1.55 2.14 -2.57
N GLU A 455 -2.87 2.16 -2.38
CA GLU A 455 -3.64 3.41 -2.39
C GLU A 455 -3.32 4.29 -1.18
N VAL A 456 -3.22 3.70 0.01
CA VAL A 456 -2.90 4.47 1.23
C VAL A 456 -1.53 5.14 1.09
N THR A 457 -0.56 4.46 0.47
CA THR A 457 0.75 5.06 0.17
C THR A 457 0.63 6.21 -0.86
N ALA A 458 -0.24 6.09 -1.87
CA ALA A 458 -0.51 7.19 -2.82
C ALA A 458 -1.23 8.38 -2.16
N VAL A 459 -2.16 8.12 -1.24
CA VAL A 459 -2.81 9.14 -0.39
C VAL A 459 -1.77 9.86 0.46
N ALA A 460 -0.85 9.14 1.10
CA ALA A 460 0.27 9.72 1.86
C ALA A 460 1.18 10.58 0.96
N ALA A 461 1.48 10.11 -0.26
CA ALA A 461 2.26 10.85 -1.24
C ALA A 461 1.60 12.19 -1.61
N LYS A 462 0.28 12.20 -1.86
CA LYS A 462 -0.44 13.44 -2.15
C LYS A 462 -0.46 14.38 -0.94
N ASN A 463 -0.64 13.83 0.27
CA ASN A 463 -0.58 14.60 1.51
C ASN A 463 0.77 15.29 1.69
N VAL A 464 1.88 14.56 1.54
CA VAL A 464 3.24 15.12 1.67
C VAL A 464 3.52 16.17 0.60
N ALA A 465 3.10 15.95 -0.65
CA ALA A 465 3.29 16.95 -1.71
C ALA A 465 2.53 18.25 -1.43
N LEU A 466 1.29 18.16 -0.91
CA LEU A 466 0.53 19.34 -0.47
C LEU A 466 1.15 20.00 0.76
N LEU A 467 1.61 19.21 1.73
CA LEU A 467 2.26 19.71 2.93
C LEU A 467 3.53 20.50 2.60
N ALA A 468 4.38 19.95 1.72
CA ALA A 468 5.58 20.62 1.23
C ALA A 468 5.25 21.92 0.48
N PHE A 469 4.24 21.89 -0.39
CA PHE A 469 3.79 23.07 -1.14
C PHE A 469 3.27 24.17 -0.22
N ASN A 470 2.33 23.84 0.67
CA ASN A 470 1.71 24.79 1.58
C ASN A 470 2.75 25.40 2.54
N ARG A 471 3.69 24.60 3.06
CA ARG A 471 4.79 25.15 3.88
C ARG A 471 5.75 26.02 3.09
N TRP A 472 6.09 25.64 1.87
CA TRP A 472 7.02 26.42 1.04
C TRP A 472 6.54 27.86 0.84
N TYR A 473 5.24 28.03 0.60
CA TYR A 473 4.60 29.33 0.39
C TYR A 473 3.91 29.91 1.65
N GLN A 474 4.12 29.30 2.82
CA GLN A 474 3.55 29.74 4.10
C GLN A 474 2.01 29.79 4.13
N ASP A 475 1.32 28.94 3.36
CA ASP A 475 -0.13 28.75 3.41
C ASP A 475 -0.50 27.78 4.54
N LEU A 476 -0.28 28.23 5.78
CA LEU A 476 -0.45 27.40 6.98
C LEU A 476 -1.93 27.10 7.30
N ASP A 477 -2.87 27.90 6.78
CA ASP A 477 -4.32 27.69 6.94
C ASP A 477 -4.83 26.41 6.24
N LYS A 478 -4.02 25.86 5.34
CA LYS A 478 -4.28 24.58 4.66
C LYS A 478 -3.67 23.37 5.38
N ILE A 479 -2.97 23.56 6.49
CA ILE A 479 -2.29 22.49 7.23
C ILE A 479 -2.99 22.25 8.58
N ASP A 480 -3.30 20.99 8.89
CA ASP A 480 -3.92 20.56 10.16
C ASP A 480 -5.21 21.32 10.53
N GLN A 481 -5.93 21.76 9.50
CA GLN A 481 -7.15 22.53 9.66
C GLN A 481 -8.23 21.70 10.35
N LYS A 482 -8.79 22.24 11.44
CA LYS A 482 -9.91 21.65 12.16
C LYS A 482 -11.25 21.91 11.45
N ASP A 483 -12.22 21.04 11.72
CA ASP A 483 -13.62 21.14 11.27
C ASP A 483 -13.81 21.23 9.76
N LEU A 484 -12.92 20.59 9.00
CA LEU A 484 -12.97 20.51 7.54
C LEU A 484 -14.30 19.98 7.01
N MET A 485 -14.93 19.04 7.72
CA MET A 485 -16.23 18.51 7.33
C MET A 485 -17.31 19.58 7.18
N HIS A 486 -17.30 20.60 8.03
CA HIS A 486 -18.24 21.70 7.95
C HIS A 486 -17.82 22.69 6.85
N LYS A 487 -16.56 23.10 6.82
CA LYS A 487 -16.05 24.08 5.84
C LYS A 487 -16.21 23.63 4.39
N VAL A 488 -15.85 22.38 4.10
CA VAL A 488 -15.91 21.87 2.72
C VAL A 488 -17.36 21.54 2.31
N LYS A 489 -18.33 21.50 3.24
CA LYS A 489 -19.76 21.43 2.90
C LYS A 489 -20.34 22.82 2.57
N THR A 490 -19.78 23.89 3.14
CA THR A 490 -20.20 25.27 2.90
C THR A 490 -19.48 25.94 1.72
N GLU A 491 -18.33 25.42 1.31
CA GLU A 491 -17.59 25.84 0.10
C GLU A 491 -18.09 25.15 -1.18
N LEU A 492 -19.05 24.22 -1.06
CA LEU A 492 -19.84 23.63 -2.14
C LEU A 492 -21.26 24.18 -2.09
#